data_AF-A0A3P7IMR7-F1
#
_entry.id   AF-A0A3P7IMR7-F1
#
_cell.length_a   1.000
_cell.length_b   1.000
_cell.length_c   1.000
_cell.angle_alpha   90.00
_cell.angle_beta   90.00
_cell.angle_gamma   90.00
#
_symmetry.space_group_name_H-M   'P 1'
#
loop_
_entity.id
_entity.type
_entity.pdbx_description
1 polymer ?
#
loop_
_entity_poly.entity_id
_entity_poly.type
_entity_poly.pdbx_seq_one_letter_code
_entity_poly.pdbx_strand_id
1 'polypeptide(L)'
;MFNVTFVNYYKADIDGYSLPYSMMAESLLSMHRKEAEFLALERIDAVKMHSSAPHQIIFTMQIRESDVPLQLLVQRRLVSSIVAPAIVDGFRLESITAGTDIDHKEEIFRGFIAYADVTSSPTVRLRWSRVAGMPTSVNETKTSPNIRFLWRGPKQKLIATQKLRPYDSIYGTQFAALRLGTLNTTTLEPGMWSVVVQPGKI
;
A
#
# COMPACT_ATOMS: atom_id res chain seq x y z
N MET A 1 -17.69 -22.24 -12.71
CA MET A 1 -17.54 -20.84 -13.14
C MET A 1 -16.09 -20.45 -12.88
N PHE A 2 -15.33 -20.10 -13.93
CA PHE A 2 -13.91 -19.76 -13.79
C PHE A 2 -13.81 -18.33 -13.25
N ASN A 3 -13.41 -18.18 -11.99
CA ASN A 3 -13.37 -16.90 -11.28
C ASN A 3 -11.95 -16.31 -11.16
N VAL A 4 -10.95 -16.96 -11.77
CA VAL A 4 -9.55 -16.55 -11.63
C VAL A 4 -9.15 -15.62 -12.76
N THR A 5 -8.57 -14.48 -12.41
CA THR A 5 -7.98 -13.53 -13.37
C THR A 5 -6.48 -13.47 -13.17
N PHE A 6 -5.75 -13.55 -14.27
CA PHE A 6 -4.30 -13.36 -14.34
C PHE A 6 -4.01 -12.12 -15.18
N VAL A 7 -3.14 -11.26 -14.69
CA VAL A 7 -2.68 -10.07 -15.41
C VAL A 7 -1.16 -10.06 -15.37
N ASN A 8 -0.53 -10.04 -16.55
CA ASN A 8 0.90 -9.80 -16.65
C ASN A 8 1.20 -8.36 -16.25
N TYR A 9 2.06 -8.19 -15.24
CA TYR A 9 2.46 -6.88 -14.74
C TYR A 9 3.81 -6.44 -15.28
N TYR A 10 4.73 -7.40 -15.36
CA TYR A 10 6.10 -7.20 -15.82
C TYR A 10 6.56 -8.45 -16.53
N LYS A 11 7.28 -8.28 -17.65
CA LYS A 11 7.96 -9.35 -18.35
C LYS A 11 9.30 -8.84 -18.89
N ALA A 12 10.41 -9.45 -18.48
CA ALA A 12 11.74 -8.92 -18.71
C ALA A 12 12.11 -8.75 -20.20
N ASP A 13 11.58 -9.59 -21.08
CA ASP A 13 11.81 -9.52 -22.53
C ASP A 13 10.96 -8.43 -23.24
N ILE A 14 9.95 -7.88 -22.58
CA ILE A 14 9.10 -6.81 -23.09
C ILE A 14 9.47 -5.48 -22.43
N ASP A 15 9.51 -5.45 -21.10
CA ASP A 15 9.71 -4.24 -20.30
C ASP A 15 11.20 -3.92 -20.04
N GLY A 16 12.09 -4.86 -20.37
CA GLY A 16 13.50 -4.79 -20.05
C GLY A 16 13.81 -5.14 -18.59
N TYR A 17 15.10 -5.10 -18.22
CA TYR A 17 15.56 -5.46 -16.88
C TYR A 17 15.14 -4.42 -15.83
N SER A 18 14.49 -4.89 -14.76
CA SER A 18 14.19 -4.09 -13.56
C SER A 18 15.03 -4.55 -12.37
N LEU A 19 16.00 -3.72 -11.96
CA LEU A 19 16.80 -3.96 -10.75
C LEU A 19 15.93 -4.06 -9.50
N PRO A 20 14.98 -3.13 -9.23
CA PRO A 20 14.15 -3.22 -8.02
C PRO A 20 13.32 -4.50 -7.92
N TYR A 21 12.74 -4.95 -9.04
CA TYR A 21 11.95 -6.17 -9.06
C TYR A 21 12.82 -7.42 -8.93
N SER A 22 14.01 -7.41 -9.53
CA SER A 22 14.98 -8.51 -9.39
C SER A 22 15.45 -8.67 -7.94
N MET A 23 15.80 -7.57 -7.27
CA MET A 23 16.17 -7.59 -5.85
C MET A 23 15.02 -8.08 -4.95
N MET A 24 13.78 -7.71 -5.28
CA MET A 24 12.60 -8.21 -4.56
C MET A 24 12.42 -9.71 -4.76
N ALA A 25 12.55 -10.20 -5.99
CA ALA A 25 12.45 -11.62 -6.33
C ALA A 25 13.53 -12.46 -5.65
N GLU A 26 14.78 -12.00 -5.68
CA GLU A 26 15.91 -12.62 -4.99
C GLU A 26 15.69 -12.67 -3.47
N SER A 27 15.21 -11.57 -2.88
CA SER A 27 14.88 -11.53 -1.45
C SER A 27 13.81 -12.57 -1.09
N LEU A 28 12.74 -12.66 -1.90
CA LEU A 28 11.68 -13.65 -1.72
C LEU A 28 12.19 -15.09 -1.90
N LEU A 29 13.07 -15.33 -2.87
CA LEU A 29 13.73 -16.62 -3.05
C LEU A 29 14.51 -17.00 -1.80
N SER A 30 15.35 -16.10 -1.28
CA SER A 30 16.15 -16.36 -0.09
C SER A 30 15.31 -16.68 1.16
N MET A 31 14.10 -16.09 1.26
CA MET A 31 13.15 -16.37 2.34
C MET A 31 12.50 -17.76 2.19
N HIS A 32 12.28 -18.21 0.96
CA HIS A 32 11.65 -19.51 0.68
C HIS A 32 12.66 -20.66 0.68
N ARG A 33 13.82 -20.46 0.03
CA ARG A 33 14.87 -21.46 -0.19
C ARG A 33 16.24 -20.78 -0.18
N LYS A 34 16.91 -20.81 0.97
CA LYS A 34 18.18 -20.10 1.20
C LYS A 34 19.34 -20.58 0.34
N GLU A 35 19.37 -21.86 -0.05
CA GLU A 35 20.47 -22.39 -0.86
C GLU A 35 20.28 -22.19 -2.37
N ALA A 36 19.14 -21.66 -2.81
CA ALA A 36 18.89 -21.45 -4.24
C ALA A 36 19.59 -20.16 -4.73
N GLU A 37 20.32 -20.27 -5.82
CA GLU A 37 20.98 -19.14 -6.46
C GLU A 37 20.07 -18.49 -7.50
N PHE A 38 19.70 -17.23 -7.23
CA PHE A 38 18.92 -16.41 -8.15
C PHE A 38 19.74 -16.07 -9.41
N LEU A 39 19.19 -16.32 -10.60
CA LEU A 39 19.81 -15.89 -11.87
C LEU A 39 19.10 -14.69 -12.48
N ALA A 40 17.78 -14.78 -12.64
CA ALA A 40 17.00 -13.73 -13.29
C ALA A 40 15.54 -13.75 -12.88
N LEU A 41 14.92 -12.56 -12.84
CA LEU A 41 13.47 -12.42 -12.79
C LEU A 41 12.95 -12.38 -14.23
N GLU A 42 12.06 -13.30 -14.58
CA GLU A 42 11.47 -13.36 -15.92
C GLU A 42 10.16 -12.59 -15.99
N ARG A 43 9.30 -12.77 -14.99
CA ARG A 43 7.91 -12.30 -15.06
C ARG A 43 7.30 -12.08 -13.68
N ILE A 44 6.42 -11.10 -13.60
CA ILE A 44 5.53 -10.88 -12.46
C ILE A 44 4.08 -10.86 -12.95
N ASP A 45 3.23 -11.66 -12.31
CA ASP A 45 1.79 -11.68 -12.56
C ASP A 45 1.00 -11.28 -11.32
N ALA A 46 -0.05 -10.50 -11.51
CA ALA A 46 -1.11 -10.34 -10.52
C ALA A 46 -2.18 -11.41 -10.73
N VAL A 47 -2.59 -12.05 -9.65
CA VAL A 47 -3.61 -13.10 -9.64
C VAL A 47 -4.70 -12.74 -8.66
N LYS A 48 -5.94 -12.96 -9.08
CA LYS A 48 -7.12 -12.80 -8.24
C LYS A 48 -8.03 -14.00 -8.41
N MET A 49 -8.27 -14.74 -7.32
CA MET A 49 -9.02 -16.00 -7.37
C MET A 49 -10.53 -15.81 -7.56
N HIS A 50 -11.06 -14.65 -7.17
CA HIS A 50 -12.43 -14.17 -7.42
C HIS A 50 -12.51 -12.67 -7.15
N SER A 51 -13.61 -12.01 -7.51
CA SER A 51 -13.77 -10.54 -7.44
C SER A 51 -13.54 -9.91 -6.06
N SER A 52 -13.75 -10.64 -4.98
CA SER A 52 -13.50 -10.19 -3.59
C SER A 52 -12.19 -10.70 -2.97
N ALA A 53 -11.43 -11.56 -3.66
CA ALA A 53 -10.16 -12.07 -3.13
C ALA A 53 -9.10 -10.96 -3.08
N PRO A 54 -8.17 -10.98 -2.11
CA PRO A 54 -7.00 -10.11 -2.17
C PRO A 54 -6.16 -10.45 -3.40
N HIS A 55 -5.44 -9.46 -3.93
CA HIS A 55 -4.45 -9.69 -4.97
C HIS A 55 -3.32 -10.56 -4.43
N GLN A 56 -2.94 -11.57 -5.20
CA GLN A 56 -1.73 -12.36 -5.02
C GLN A 56 -0.79 -12.04 -6.17
N ILE A 57 0.50 -12.28 -5.97
CA ILE A 57 1.55 -11.95 -6.93
C ILE A 57 2.34 -13.22 -7.21
N ILE A 58 2.57 -13.55 -8.48
CA ILE A 58 3.47 -14.64 -8.85
C ILE A 58 4.75 -14.03 -9.38
N PHE A 59 5.87 -14.41 -8.77
CA PHE A 59 7.20 -14.14 -9.31
C PHE A 59 7.68 -15.41 -10.02
N THR A 60 7.94 -15.30 -11.33
CA THR A 60 8.58 -16.36 -12.12
C THR A 60 10.03 -16.00 -12.32
N MET A 61 10.93 -16.87 -11.84
CA MET A 61 12.37 -16.60 -11.81
C MET A 61 13.18 -17.81 -12.24
N GLN A 62 14.29 -17.55 -12.91
CA GLN A 62 15.31 -18.54 -13.20
C GLN A 62 16.24 -18.69 -12.00
N ILE A 63 16.50 -19.93 -11.60
CA ILE A 63 17.47 -20.28 -10.56
C ILE A 63 18.55 -21.18 -11.16
N ARG A 64 19.76 -21.20 -10.59
CA ARG A 64 20.88 -21.95 -11.17
C ARG A 64 20.66 -23.46 -11.16
N GLU A 65 19.91 -23.97 -10.17
CA GLU A 65 19.76 -25.40 -9.92
C GLU A 65 18.71 -26.09 -10.80
N SER A 66 18.01 -25.34 -11.66
CA SER A 66 16.90 -25.84 -12.45
C SER A 66 16.83 -25.11 -13.79
N ASP A 67 16.66 -25.85 -14.88
CA ASP A 67 16.34 -25.27 -16.20
C ASP A 67 14.88 -24.83 -16.31
N VAL A 68 14.01 -25.32 -15.41
CA VAL A 68 12.61 -24.90 -15.32
C VAL A 68 12.49 -23.69 -14.38
N PRO A 69 11.84 -22.59 -14.82
CA PRO A 69 11.62 -21.42 -13.97
C PRO A 69 10.82 -21.77 -12.70
N LEU A 70 11.28 -21.26 -11.56
CA LEU A 70 10.58 -21.36 -10.28
C LEU A 70 9.49 -20.29 -10.22
N GLN A 71 8.31 -20.67 -9.72
CA GLN A 71 7.20 -19.74 -9.47
C GLN A 71 6.91 -19.62 -7.97
N LEU A 72 6.96 -18.40 -7.45
CA LEU A 72 6.60 -18.09 -6.07
C LEU A 72 5.31 -17.30 -6.02
N LEU A 73 4.27 -17.89 -5.42
CA LEU A 73 3.02 -17.19 -5.10
C LEU A 73 3.20 -16.42 -3.77
N VAL A 74 3.11 -15.11 -3.85
CA VAL A 74 3.33 -14.17 -2.75
C VAL A 74 2.04 -13.43 -2.44
N GLN A 75 1.70 -13.39 -1.16
CA GLN A 75 0.59 -12.58 -0.67
C GLN A 75 1.10 -11.56 0.34
N ARG A 76 0.81 -10.28 0.07
CA ARG A 76 1.17 -9.19 0.98
C ARG A 76 0.38 -9.31 2.29
N ARG A 77 1.09 -9.29 3.42
CA ARG A 77 0.46 -9.13 4.73
C ARG A 77 0.09 -7.67 4.94
N LEU A 78 -1.20 -7.38 4.99
CA LEU A 78 -1.69 -6.06 5.39
C LEU A 78 -1.58 -5.93 6.91
N VAL A 79 -0.86 -4.91 7.37
CA VAL A 79 -0.72 -4.59 8.79
C VAL A 79 -1.45 -3.29 9.04
N SER A 80 -2.58 -3.38 9.73
CA SER A 80 -3.33 -2.22 10.22
C SER A 80 -3.94 -2.57 11.58
N SER A 81 -4.06 -1.57 12.45
CA SER A 81 -4.73 -1.70 13.73
C SER A 81 -5.56 -0.44 13.96
N ILE A 82 -6.85 -0.64 14.24
CA ILE A 82 -7.79 0.42 14.60
C ILE A 82 -8.11 0.22 16.07
N VAL A 83 -7.81 1.22 16.91
CA VAL A 83 -8.20 1.21 18.32
C VAL A 83 -9.67 1.60 18.39
N ALA A 84 -10.54 0.65 18.71
CA ALA A 84 -11.99 0.84 18.72
C ALA A 84 -12.51 1.36 20.09
N PRO A 85 -13.54 2.22 20.12
CA PRO A 85 -14.21 2.82 18.97
C PRO A 85 -13.39 3.99 18.39
N ALA A 86 -13.11 3.95 17.08
CA ALA A 86 -12.39 5.01 16.39
C ALA A 86 -13.38 6.08 15.87
N ILE A 87 -14.05 6.77 16.79
CA ILE A 87 -15.01 7.84 16.47
C ILE A 87 -14.34 9.19 16.70
N VAL A 88 -14.41 10.06 15.68
CA VAL A 88 -13.87 11.42 15.72
C VAL A 88 -14.91 12.36 15.12
N ASP A 89 -15.36 13.34 15.90
CA ASP A 89 -16.28 14.40 15.45
C ASP A 89 -17.56 13.87 14.75
N GLY A 90 -18.13 12.81 15.32
CA GLY A 90 -19.33 12.14 14.79
C GLY A 90 -19.09 11.24 13.57
N PHE A 91 -17.84 11.00 13.18
CA PHE A 91 -17.47 10.03 12.13
C PHE A 91 -16.75 8.82 12.71
N ARG A 92 -17.12 7.62 12.28
CA ARG A 92 -16.46 6.36 12.63
C ARG A 92 -15.46 5.98 11.54
N LEU A 93 -14.25 5.64 11.92
CA LEU A 93 -13.26 5.06 11.01
C LEU A 93 -13.61 3.59 10.75
N GLU A 94 -13.97 3.27 9.51
CA GLU A 94 -14.32 1.92 9.07
C GLU A 94 -13.10 1.13 8.61
N SER A 95 -12.15 1.79 7.93
CA SER A 95 -10.94 1.12 7.45
C SER A 95 -9.79 2.09 7.22
N ILE A 96 -8.57 1.56 7.32
CA ILE A 96 -7.32 2.21 6.95
C ILE A 96 -6.54 1.28 6.02
N THR A 97 -6.02 1.81 4.92
CA THR A 97 -5.23 1.02 3.95
C THR A 97 -4.08 1.86 3.41
N ALA A 98 -2.90 1.27 3.30
CA ALA A 98 -1.72 1.93 2.74
C ALA A 98 -1.26 1.23 1.45
N GLY A 99 -0.98 2.02 0.41
CA GLY A 99 -0.54 1.53 -0.90
C GLY A 99 0.13 2.61 -1.73
N THR A 100 0.37 2.29 -3.00
CA THR A 100 0.93 3.18 -4.02
C THR A 100 -0.03 3.27 -5.21
N ASP A 101 0.17 4.28 -6.06
CA ASP A 101 -0.57 4.48 -7.31
C ASP A 101 -2.09 4.49 -7.11
N ILE A 102 -2.55 5.40 -6.26
CA ILE A 102 -3.99 5.58 -6.00
C ILE A 102 -4.69 6.10 -7.26
N ASP A 103 -5.72 5.38 -7.70
CA ASP A 103 -6.72 5.91 -8.62
C ASP A 103 -7.79 6.64 -7.80
N HIS A 104 -7.84 7.96 -7.90
CA HIS A 104 -8.79 8.76 -7.13
C HIS A 104 -10.24 8.65 -7.64
N LYS A 105 -10.47 8.23 -8.89
CA LYS A 105 -11.83 8.06 -9.43
C LYS A 105 -12.44 6.75 -8.93
N GLU A 106 -11.67 5.68 -8.93
CA GLU A 106 -12.11 4.37 -8.44
C GLU A 106 -11.83 4.17 -6.93
N GLU A 107 -11.05 5.06 -6.33
CA GLU A 107 -10.60 5.02 -4.94
C GLU A 107 -9.84 3.72 -4.56
N ILE A 108 -9.11 3.13 -5.52
CA ILE A 108 -8.32 1.90 -5.37
C ILE A 108 -6.82 2.13 -5.59
N PHE A 109 -5.97 1.33 -4.93
CA PHE A 109 -4.54 1.31 -5.21
C PHE A 109 -4.27 0.40 -6.40
N ARG A 110 -3.67 0.95 -7.46
CA ARG A 110 -3.25 0.19 -8.66
C ARG A 110 -1.86 -0.44 -8.51
N GLY A 111 -1.02 0.06 -7.60
CA GLY A 111 0.30 -0.46 -7.32
C GLY A 111 0.26 -1.73 -6.46
N PHE A 112 -0.09 -2.88 -7.06
CA PHE A 112 -0.27 -4.12 -6.31
C PHE A 112 1.04 -4.74 -5.78
N ILE A 113 2.18 -4.48 -6.43
CA ILE A 113 3.51 -4.81 -5.88
C ILE A 113 3.83 -3.95 -4.67
N ALA A 114 3.23 -2.76 -4.58
CA ALA A 114 3.44 -1.78 -3.51
C ALA A 114 4.93 -1.48 -3.25
N TYR A 115 5.76 -1.57 -4.30
CA TYR A 115 7.14 -1.09 -4.27
C TYR A 115 7.13 0.42 -4.15
N ALA A 116 7.97 0.96 -3.27
CA ALA A 116 8.15 2.38 -3.10
C ALA A 116 9.63 2.71 -2.98
N ASP A 117 10.06 3.68 -3.77
CA ASP A 117 11.39 4.28 -3.73
C ASP A 117 11.30 5.78 -3.36
N VAL A 118 12.42 6.48 -3.43
CA VAL A 118 12.48 7.92 -3.11
C VAL A 118 11.67 8.80 -4.07
N THR A 119 11.30 8.30 -5.24
CA THR A 119 10.47 9.02 -6.21
C THR A 119 8.97 8.75 -6.02
N SER A 120 8.65 7.68 -5.28
CA SER A 120 7.30 7.22 -5.06
C SER A 120 6.50 8.12 -4.11
N SER A 121 5.17 7.99 -4.15
CA SER A 121 4.27 8.65 -3.21
C SER A 121 3.36 7.65 -2.49
N PRO A 122 3.86 7.00 -1.42
CA PRO A 122 3.03 6.17 -0.56
C PRO A 122 1.81 6.95 -0.06
N THR A 123 0.65 6.31 -0.15
CA THR A 123 -0.63 6.92 0.17
C THR A 123 -1.40 6.08 1.17
N VAL A 124 -2.02 6.73 2.15
CA VAL A 124 -2.96 6.14 3.09
C VAL A 124 -4.37 6.56 2.72
N ARG A 125 -5.27 5.58 2.63
CA ARG A 125 -6.71 5.75 2.44
C ARG A 125 -7.42 5.45 3.75
N LEU A 126 -8.30 6.35 4.18
CA LEU A 126 -9.21 6.17 5.30
C LEU A 126 -10.64 6.18 4.80
N ARG A 127 -11.46 5.26 5.30
CA ARG A 127 -12.90 5.24 5.02
C ARG A 127 -13.65 5.60 6.30
N TRP A 128 -14.51 6.60 6.20
CA TRP A 128 -15.33 7.10 7.30
C TRP A 128 -16.81 6.82 7.04
N SER A 129 -17.57 6.69 8.13
CA SER A 129 -19.03 6.67 8.11
C SER A 129 -19.58 7.66 9.13
N ARG A 130 -20.75 8.25 8.83
CA ARG A 130 -21.44 9.15 9.77
C ARG A 130 -22.06 8.32 10.89
N VAL A 131 -21.87 8.72 12.15
CA VAL A 131 -22.57 8.12 13.28
C VAL A 131 -23.89 8.85 13.50
N ALA A 132 -25.00 8.14 13.31
CA ALA A 132 -26.33 8.70 13.51
C ALA A 132 -26.52 9.26 14.92
N GLY A 133 -27.14 10.42 15.03
CA GLY A 133 -27.40 11.09 16.32
C GLY A 133 -26.19 11.74 16.98
N MET A 134 -24.98 11.62 16.42
CA MET A 134 -23.81 12.35 16.92
C MET A 134 -23.65 13.70 16.21
N PRO A 135 -23.35 14.78 16.94
CA PRO A 135 -23.06 16.08 16.34
C PRO A 135 -21.72 16.08 15.59
N THR A 136 -21.45 17.11 14.80
CA THR A 136 -20.15 17.35 14.20
C THR A 136 -19.86 18.83 14.05
N SER A 137 -18.57 19.16 14.07
CA SER A 137 -18.04 20.49 13.81
C SER A 137 -18.00 20.86 12.33
N VAL A 138 -18.12 19.89 11.41
CA VAL A 138 -18.06 20.13 9.96
C VAL A 138 -19.45 20.26 9.35
N ASN A 139 -19.57 20.95 8.22
CA ASN A 139 -20.86 21.12 7.55
C ASN A 139 -21.41 19.79 7.00
N GLU A 140 -22.68 19.79 6.63
CA GLU A 140 -23.39 18.58 6.16
C GLU A 140 -22.83 17.98 4.87
N THR A 141 -22.06 18.75 4.09
CA THR A 141 -21.45 18.25 2.85
C THR A 141 -20.14 17.51 3.10
N LYS A 142 -19.60 17.53 4.33
CA LYS A 142 -18.36 16.81 4.64
C LYS A 142 -18.66 15.37 5.05
N THR A 143 -17.81 14.49 4.54
CA THR A 143 -17.91 13.04 4.74
C THR A 143 -16.74 12.48 5.55
N SER A 144 -15.89 13.35 6.11
CA SER A 144 -14.77 12.96 6.98
C SER A 144 -14.47 14.06 8.02
N PRO A 145 -13.79 13.72 9.14
CA PRO A 145 -13.39 14.69 10.15
C PRO A 145 -12.04 15.37 9.83
N ASN A 146 -11.66 16.32 10.69
CA ASN A 146 -10.30 16.85 10.77
C ASN A 146 -9.36 15.82 11.42
N ILE A 147 -8.25 15.49 10.75
CA ILE A 147 -7.27 14.52 11.24
C ILE A 147 -5.83 14.98 11.01
N ARG A 148 -4.89 14.30 11.66
CA ARG A 148 -3.45 14.43 11.40
C ARG A 148 -2.80 13.06 11.22
N PHE A 149 -1.85 13.00 10.30
CA PHE A 149 -1.01 11.84 10.04
C PHE A 149 0.39 12.12 10.57
N LEU A 150 0.93 11.16 11.30
CA LEU A 150 2.32 11.13 11.74
C LEU A 150 3.01 10.03 10.92
N TRP A 151 3.81 10.46 9.94
CA TRP A 151 4.60 9.57 9.10
C TRP A 151 5.89 9.22 9.83
N ARG A 152 6.12 7.93 10.06
CA ARG A 152 7.29 7.44 10.80
C ARG A 152 8.10 6.50 9.93
N GLY A 153 9.39 6.77 9.85
CA GLY A 153 10.38 5.91 9.21
C GLY A 153 10.73 4.70 10.08
N PRO A 154 11.81 4.00 9.73
CA PRO A 154 12.35 2.91 10.54
C PRO A 154 12.61 3.35 11.98
N LYS A 155 12.51 2.41 12.93
CA LYS A 155 12.69 2.67 14.37
C LYS A 155 11.74 3.74 14.94
N GLN A 156 10.58 3.95 14.30
CA GLN A 156 9.55 4.91 14.73
C GLN A 156 9.97 6.38 14.69
N LYS A 157 11.05 6.74 13.98
CA LYS A 157 11.50 8.14 13.81
C LYS A 157 10.43 8.94 13.07
N LEU A 158 9.98 10.06 13.65
CA LEU A 158 9.03 10.95 12.99
C LEU A 158 9.69 11.64 11.79
N ILE A 159 9.09 11.50 10.62
CA ILE A 159 9.58 12.06 9.35
C ILE A 159 8.76 13.27 8.93
N ALA A 160 7.43 13.16 9.01
CA ALA A 160 6.53 14.23 8.61
C ALA A 160 5.24 14.20 9.44
N THR A 161 4.64 15.38 9.60
CA THR A 161 3.28 15.53 10.11
C THR A 161 2.43 16.20 9.05
N GLN A 162 1.29 15.60 8.71
CA GLN A 162 0.37 16.12 7.70
C GLN A 162 -0.99 16.33 8.36
N LYS A 163 -1.48 17.57 8.38
CA LYS A 163 -2.86 17.88 8.79
C LYS A 163 -3.77 17.75 7.58
N LEU A 164 -4.90 17.08 7.76
CA LEU A 164 -5.89 16.90 6.71
C LEU A 164 -7.24 17.47 7.14
N ARG A 165 -7.71 18.40 6.30
CA ARG A 165 -9.03 19.02 6.44
C ARG A 165 -10.12 18.04 6.02
N PRO A 166 -11.38 18.28 6.41
CA PRO A 166 -12.53 17.45 6.07
C PRO A 166 -12.73 17.37 4.56
N TYR A 167 -13.05 16.18 4.05
CA TYR A 167 -13.29 15.94 2.62
C TYR A 167 -14.78 15.88 2.34
N ASP A 168 -15.13 16.11 1.07
CA ASP A 168 -16.42 15.76 0.49
C ASP A 168 -16.12 14.66 -0.54
N SER A 169 -16.33 13.40 -0.15
CA SER A 169 -16.10 12.21 -0.97
C SER A 169 -17.37 11.40 -1.05
N ILE A 170 -17.69 10.94 -2.26
CA ILE A 170 -18.85 10.10 -2.58
C ILE A 170 -18.93 8.86 -1.67
N TYR A 171 -17.77 8.31 -1.26
CA TYR A 171 -17.69 7.07 -0.47
C TYR A 171 -17.18 7.28 0.96
N GLY A 172 -17.08 8.52 1.43
CA GLY A 172 -16.57 8.84 2.77
C GLY A 172 -15.06 8.64 2.89
N THR A 173 -14.33 8.76 1.79
CA THR A 173 -12.90 8.46 1.74
C THR A 173 -12.04 9.71 1.90
N GLN A 174 -10.96 9.59 2.68
CA GLN A 174 -9.94 10.62 2.84
C GLN A 174 -8.56 10.03 2.56
N PHE A 175 -7.71 10.79 1.86
CA PHE A 175 -6.40 10.32 1.41
C PHE A 175 -5.28 11.21 1.94
N ALA A 176 -4.16 10.59 2.28
CA ALA A 176 -2.92 11.25 2.65
C ALA A 176 -1.78 10.65 1.85
N ALA A 177 -1.17 11.45 0.97
CA ALA A 177 0.00 11.04 0.21
C ALA A 177 1.25 11.70 0.79
N LEU A 178 2.29 10.90 1.04
CA LEU A 178 3.63 11.40 1.37
C LEU A 178 4.47 11.42 0.10
N ARG A 179 4.92 12.59 -0.34
CA ARG A 179 5.81 12.71 -1.50
C ARG A 179 7.26 12.56 -1.05
N LEU A 180 7.82 11.37 -1.20
CA LEU A 180 9.16 11.07 -0.68
C LEU A 180 10.24 11.94 -1.32
N GLY A 181 10.11 12.27 -2.61
CA GLY A 181 11.06 13.12 -3.33
C GLY A 181 11.13 14.57 -2.86
N THR A 182 10.15 15.02 -2.06
CA THR A 182 10.18 16.37 -1.45
C THR A 182 10.80 16.40 -0.06
N LEU A 183 11.10 15.23 0.51
CA LEU A 183 11.75 15.11 1.80
C LEU A 183 13.27 15.18 1.63
N ASN A 184 13.98 15.52 2.71
CA ASN A 184 15.44 15.46 2.70
C ASN A 184 15.89 14.00 2.57
N THR A 185 16.30 13.60 1.37
CA THR A 185 16.64 12.22 1.01
C THR A 185 17.80 11.65 1.83
N THR A 186 18.70 12.51 2.34
CA THR A 186 19.80 12.10 3.23
C THR A 186 19.33 11.54 4.58
N THR A 187 18.08 11.80 4.95
CA THR A 187 17.49 11.35 6.22
C THR A 187 16.50 10.20 6.06
N LEU A 188 16.25 9.77 4.81
CA LEU A 188 15.37 8.66 4.50
C LEU A 188 16.14 7.34 4.61
N GLU A 189 15.66 6.45 5.47
CA GLU A 189 16.24 5.12 5.65
C GLU A 189 15.29 4.05 5.07
N PRO A 190 15.82 3.02 4.38
CA PRO A 190 15.03 1.86 4.00
C PRO A 190 14.59 1.08 5.24
N GLY A 191 13.44 0.40 5.16
CA GLY A 191 12.94 -0.45 6.23
C GLY A 191 11.43 -0.39 6.38
N MET A 192 10.93 -0.81 7.55
CA MET A 192 9.51 -0.78 7.85
C MET A 192 9.08 0.61 8.33
N TRP A 193 8.25 1.25 7.54
CA TRP A 193 7.62 2.53 7.88
C TRP A 193 6.26 2.30 8.52
N SER A 194 5.78 3.28 9.26
CA SER A 194 4.45 3.25 9.87
C SER A 194 3.79 4.62 9.81
N VAL A 195 2.46 4.63 9.82
CA VAL A 195 1.67 5.85 9.80
C VAL A 195 0.69 5.79 10.96
N VAL A 196 0.71 6.82 11.80
CA VAL A 196 -0.24 6.95 12.90
C VAL A 196 -1.24 8.05 12.56
N VAL A 197 -2.52 7.71 12.58
CA VAL A 197 -3.62 8.64 12.36
C VAL A 197 -4.19 9.07 13.71
N GLN A 198 -4.36 10.36 13.91
CA GLN A 198 -4.89 10.93 15.15
C GLN A 198 -5.93 12.02 14.84
N PRO A 199 -6.86 12.30 15.77
CA PRO A 199 -7.72 13.46 15.66
C PRO A 199 -6.90 14.75 15.45
N GLY A 200 -7.40 15.63 14.57
CA GLY A 200 -6.85 16.98 14.45
C GLY A 200 -7.14 17.75 15.73
N LYS A 201 -6.15 18.49 16.25
CA LYS A 201 -6.47 19.55 17.23
C LYS A 201 -7.24 20.63 16.48
N ILE A 202 -8.43 20.95 16.97
CA ILE A 202 -9.23 22.13 16.57
C ILE A 202 -8.44 23.38 16.95
#